data_AF-A0A2A9ERY2-F1
#
_entry.id   AF-A0A2A9ERY2-F1
#
_cell.length_a   1.000
_cell.length_b   1.000
_cell.length_c   1.000
_cell.angle_alpha   90.00
_cell.angle_beta   90.00
_cell.angle_gamma   90.00
#
_symmetry.space_group_name_H-M   'P 1'
#
loop_
_entity.id
_entity.type
_entity.pdbx_description
1 polymer ?
#
loop_
_entity_poly.entity_id
_entity_poly.type
_entity_poly.pdbx_seq_one_letter_code
_entity_poly.pdbx_strand_id
1 'polypeptide(L)'
;MSLISRLRAMLKRKTPANRVGARRPSAVARSADAPREDTLRAKLIEDPNDIEAFKGLAELVRGRAAGAAPADPLTADHQPADRDRAADLAVWALAEEIAGNPRAWYALVELARLSLADDHEGAMRRLGGACDREHTGVAVAESVRMLREADLPGDALGLGVGHWSPREHVVDAGVQVVRAALEAGRPAEARRHLDALAQAPDAEAAARAIATLEPEVSAAEAASNA
;
A
#
# COMPACT_ATOMS: atom_id res chain seq x y z
N MET A 1 31.79 28.54 -20.09
CA MET A 1 30.84 28.21 -18.99
C MET A 1 31.62 28.12 -17.68
N SER A 2 31.58 29.19 -16.88
CA SER A 2 32.48 29.44 -15.74
C SER A 2 32.34 28.43 -14.60
N LEU A 3 33.47 28.03 -13.98
CA LEU A 3 33.51 27.20 -12.76
C LEU A 3 32.60 27.72 -11.64
N ILE A 4 32.40 29.04 -11.59
CA ILE A 4 31.60 29.73 -10.58
C ILE A 4 30.10 29.43 -10.73
N SER A 5 29.60 29.19 -11.94
CA SER A 5 28.18 28.84 -12.15
C SER A 5 27.89 27.39 -11.74
N ARG A 6 28.86 26.47 -11.87
CA ARG A 6 28.74 25.09 -11.36
C ARG A 6 28.75 25.03 -9.82
N LEU A 7 29.59 25.84 -9.18
CA LEU A 7 29.63 25.95 -7.71
C LEU A 7 28.32 26.51 -7.12
N ARG A 8 27.73 27.53 -7.76
CA ARG A 8 26.40 28.03 -7.36
C ARG A 8 25.27 27.01 -7.57
N ALA A 9 25.34 26.20 -8.63
CA ALA A 9 24.36 25.13 -8.87
C ALA A 9 24.44 24.02 -7.82
N MET A 10 25.65 23.68 -7.34
CA MET A 10 25.85 22.73 -6.25
C MET A 10 25.32 23.25 -4.90
N LEU A 11 25.51 24.54 -4.60
CA LEU A 11 25.02 25.17 -3.36
C LEU A 11 23.49 25.36 -3.35
N LYS A 12 22.84 25.37 -4.52
CA LYS A 12 21.37 25.47 -4.63
C LYS A 12 20.65 24.13 -4.53
N ARG A 13 21.35 23.00 -4.63
CA ARG A 13 20.75 21.68 -4.45
C ARG A 13 20.64 21.43 -2.94
N LYS A 14 19.46 21.68 -2.36
CA LYS A 14 19.13 21.14 -1.04
C LYS A 14 19.31 19.63 -1.13
N THR A 15 20.37 19.10 -0.51
CA THR A 15 20.49 17.67 -0.26
C THR A 15 19.21 17.25 0.47
N PRO A 16 18.39 16.32 -0.06
CA PRO A 16 17.19 15.91 0.63
C PRO A 16 17.62 15.37 2.00
N ALA A 17 16.99 15.91 3.06
CA ALA A 17 17.30 15.55 4.44
C ALA A 17 17.03 14.05 4.71
N ASN A 18 16.21 13.41 3.86
CA ASN A 18 15.96 11.99 3.87
C ASN A 18 16.55 11.32 2.61
N ARG A 19 17.43 10.34 2.80
CA ARG A 19 17.99 9.48 1.74
C ARG A 19 17.33 8.10 1.72
N VAL A 20 16.31 7.87 2.55
CA VAL A 20 15.51 6.65 2.51
C VAL A 20 14.89 6.51 1.11
N GLY A 21 15.06 5.37 0.47
CA GLY A 21 14.64 5.13 -0.91
C GLY A 21 15.67 5.49 -1.99
N ALA A 22 16.79 6.14 -1.64
CA ALA A 22 17.86 6.40 -2.59
C ALA A 22 18.70 5.14 -2.84
N ARG A 23 18.98 4.84 -4.12
CA ARG A 23 19.83 3.72 -4.50
C ARG A 23 21.19 3.80 -3.77
N ARG A 24 21.58 2.71 -3.10
CA ARG A 24 22.90 2.60 -2.47
C ARG A 24 23.99 2.41 -3.54
N PRO A 25 25.18 3.03 -3.37
CA PRO A 25 26.32 2.74 -4.25
C PRO A 25 26.65 1.25 -4.23
N SER A 26 26.83 0.64 -5.40
CA SER A 26 27.22 -0.76 -5.54
C SER A 26 28.29 -0.89 -6.62
N ALA A 27 29.20 -1.85 -6.44
CA ALA A 27 30.24 -2.19 -7.41
C ALA A 27 29.71 -3.04 -8.59
N VAL A 28 28.44 -3.46 -8.54
CA VAL A 28 27.79 -4.26 -9.60
C VAL A 28 27.47 -3.39 -10.81
N ALA A 29 27.67 -3.94 -12.01
CA ALA A 29 27.35 -3.28 -13.27
C ALA A 29 25.87 -2.83 -13.32
N ARG A 30 25.62 -1.66 -13.90
CA ARG A 30 24.26 -1.10 -13.99
C ARG A 30 23.39 -1.95 -14.92
N SER A 31 22.20 -2.31 -14.44
CA SER A 31 21.15 -2.88 -15.30
C SER A 31 20.74 -1.90 -16.41
N ALA A 32 20.26 -2.41 -17.53
CA ALA A 32 19.60 -1.62 -18.57
C ALA A 32 18.44 -0.78 -18.02
N ASP A 33 17.76 -1.25 -16.96
CA ASP A 33 16.66 -0.54 -16.31
C ASP A 33 17.10 0.58 -15.36
N ALA A 34 18.40 0.81 -15.18
CA ALA A 34 18.91 1.78 -14.21
C ALA A 34 18.27 3.18 -14.33
N PRO A 35 18.09 3.77 -15.52
CA PRO A 35 17.42 5.07 -15.65
C PRO A 35 15.96 5.06 -15.19
N ARG A 36 15.22 3.97 -15.45
CA ARG A 36 13.82 3.82 -15.03
C ARG A 36 13.73 3.68 -13.52
N GLU A 37 14.56 2.82 -12.93
CA GLU A 37 14.65 2.66 -11.47
C GLU A 37 15.02 3.97 -10.78
N ASP A 38 15.99 4.74 -11.31
CA ASP A 38 16.40 6.01 -10.72
C ASP A 38 15.27 7.05 -10.78
N THR A 39 14.46 7.04 -11.84
CA THR A 39 13.27 7.91 -11.96
C THR A 39 12.20 7.55 -10.93
N LEU A 40 11.91 6.25 -10.76
CA LEU A 40 10.93 5.78 -9.78
C LEU A 40 11.39 6.08 -8.34
N ARG A 41 12.66 5.86 -8.04
CA ARG A 41 13.25 6.21 -6.73
C ARG A 41 13.22 7.72 -6.47
N ALA A 42 13.45 8.56 -7.49
CA ALA A 42 13.32 10.01 -7.34
C ALA A 42 11.88 10.42 -6.95
N LYS A 43 10.86 9.82 -7.58
CA LYS A 43 9.46 10.03 -7.20
C LYS A 43 9.19 9.63 -5.74
N LEU A 44 9.68 8.47 -5.32
CA LEU A 44 9.48 7.97 -3.95
C LEU A 44 10.24 8.77 -2.87
N ILE A 45 11.31 9.48 -3.25
CA ILE A 45 11.97 10.44 -2.36
C ILE A 45 11.09 11.68 -2.16
N GLU A 46 10.38 12.13 -3.21
CA GLU A 46 9.49 13.28 -3.17
C GLU A 46 8.18 12.94 -2.45
N ASP A 47 7.57 11.81 -2.81
CA ASP A 47 6.38 11.24 -2.15
C ASP A 47 6.57 9.74 -1.92
N PRO A 48 6.88 9.31 -0.67
CA PRO A 48 7.05 7.89 -0.37
C PRO A 48 5.77 7.07 -0.48
N ASN A 49 4.62 7.71 -0.74
CA ASN A 49 3.33 7.08 -0.94
C ASN A 49 2.84 7.19 -2.40
N ASP A 50 3.69 7.55 -3.36
CA ASP A 50 3.38 7.40 -4.78
C ASP A 50 3.27 5.90 -5.11
N ILE A 51 2.02 5.41 -5.07
CA ILE A 51 1.66 4.00 -5.25
C ILE A 51 2.16 3.47 -6.59
N GLU A 52 2.06 4.26 -7.65
CA GLU A 52 2.46 3.86 -8.99
C GLU A 52 3.98 3.79 -9.12
N ALA A 53 4.70 4.72 -8.49
CA ALA A 53 6.16 4.65 -8.40
C ALA A 53 6.62 3.44 -7.59
N PHE A 54 5.95 3.13 -6.48
CA PHE A 54 6.24 1.95 -5.68
C PHE A 54 6.01 0.66 -6.48
N LYS A 55 4.83 0.48 -7.07
CA LYS A 55 4.49 -0.70 -7.88
C LYS A 55 5.46 -0.87 -9.06
N GLY A 56 5.75 0.20 -9.79
CA GLY A 56 6.71 0.15 -10.89
C GLY A 56 8.12 -0.22 -10.45
N LEU A 57 8.54 0.17 -9.24
CA LEU A 57 9.83 -0.21 -8.68
C LEU A 57 9.82 -1.65 -8.17
N ALA A 58 8.72 -2.09 -7.55
CA ALA A 58 8.49 -3.46 -7.10
C ALA A 58 8.57 -4.45 -8.29
N GLU A 59 7.97 -4.11 -9.43
CA GLU A 59 8.06 -4.90 -10.66
C GLU A 59 9.50 -5.07 -11.16
N LEU A 60 10.30 -3.98 -11.14
CA LEU A 60 11.70 -4.05 -11.57
C LEU A 60 12.55 -4.94 -10.65
N VAL A 61 12.36 -4.83 -9.33
CA VAL A 61 13.11 -5.67 -8.37
C VAL A 61 12.64 -7.13 -8.42
N ARG A 62 11.34 -7.38 -8.63
CA ARG A 62 10.77 -8.71 -8.84
C ARG A 62 11.36 -9.38 -10.08
N GLY A 63 11.34 -8.69 -11.22
CA GLY A 63 11.90 -9.20 -12.48
C GLY A 63 13.40 -9.50 -12.37
N ARG A 64 14.14 -8.66 -11.63
CA ARG A 64 15.56 -8.89 -11.37
C ARG A 64 15.79 -10.08 -10.46
N ALA A 65 15.03 -10.24 -9.39
CA ALA A 65 15.18 -11.37 -8.46
C ALA A 65 14.81 -12.70 -9.11
N ALA A 66 13.75 -12.72 -9.92
CA ALA A 66 13.35 -13.90 -10.70
C ALA A 66 14.35 -14.24 -11.83
N GLY A 67 15.03 -13.23 -12.39
CA GLY A 67 16.02 -13.38 -13.47
C GLY A 67 17.48 -13.53 -13.02
N ALA A 68 17.81 -13.25 -11.75
CA ALA A 68 19.16 -13.34 -11.20
C ALA A 68 19.53 -14.78 -10.82
N ALA A 69 19.59 -15.68 -11.81
CA ALA A 69 20.24 -16.97 -11.65
C ALA A 69 21.77 -16.81 -11.78
N PRO A 70 22.60 -17.23 -10.81
CA PRO A 70 24.04 -17.34 -11.00
C PRO A 70 24.41 -18.59 -11.81
N ALA A 71 25.50 -18.47 -12.56
CA ALA A 71 26.09 -19.44 -13.48
C ALA A 71 26.73 -20.68 -12.80
N ASP A 72 26.07 -21.27 -11.80
CA ASP A 72 26.51 -22.53 -11.20
C ASP A 72 25.77 -23.73 -11.83
N PRO A 73 26.45 -24.57 -12.64
CA PRO A 73 25.85 -25.74 -13.27
C PRO A 73 25.39 -26.82 -12.29
N LEU A 74 25.74 -26.72 -11.00
CA LEU A 74 25.40 -27.70 -9.97
C LEU A 74 24.18 -27.31 -9.13
N THR A 75 23.63 -26.10 -9.30
CA THR A 75 22.43 -25.63 -8.58
C THR A 75 21.25 -25.32 -9.50
N ALA A 76 21.27 -25.82 -10.75
CA ALA A 76 20.39 -25.38 -11.84
C ALA A 76 18.90 -25.77 -11.74
N ASP A 77 18.49 -26.54 -10.73
CA ASP A 77 17.10 -26.94 -10.53
C ASP A 77 16.37 -25.98 -9.56
N HIS A 78 16.16 -24.74 -9.98
CA HIS A 78 15.26 -23.84 -9.23
C HIS A 78 13.82 -24.09 -9.67
N GLN A 79 12.98 -24.53 -8.74
CA GLN A 79 11.56 -24.71 -8.99
C GLN A 79 10.89 -23.33 -9.14
N PRO A 80 9.74 -23.22 -9.83
CA PRO A 80 8.98 -21.97 -9.91
C PRO A 80 8.74 -21.30 -8.54
N ALA A 81 8.49 -22.10 -7.51
CA ALA A 81 8.30 -21.63 -6.13
C ALA A 81 9.51 -20.89 -5.54
N ASP A 82 10.74 -21.24 -5.94
CA ASP A 82 11.96 -20.57 -5.46
C ASP A 82 12.11 -19.18 -6.10
N ARG A 83 11.64 -19.02 -7.34
CA ARG A 83 11.62 -17.72 -8.04
C ARG A 83 10.60 -16.78 -7.44
N ASP A 84 9.40 -17.27 -7.13
CA ASP A 84 8.33 -16.48 -6.51
C ASP A 84 8.75 -16.02 -5.11
N ARG A 85 9.37 -16.91 -4.32
CA ARG A 85 9.93 -16.54 -3.02
C ARG A 85 11.05 -15.49 -3.13
N ALA A 86 11.97 -15.62 -4.09
CA ALA A 86 13.03 -14.63 -4.31
C ALA A 86 12.45 -13.27 -4.74
N ALA A 87 11.43 -13.28 -5.58
CA ALA A 87 10.67 -12.11 -5.99
C ALA A 87 10.02 -11.40 -4.81
N ASP A 88 9.30 -12.12 -3.96
CA ASP A 88 8.61 -11.53 -2.81
C ASP A 88 9.59 -11.03 -1.74
N LEU A 89 10.71 -11.73 -1.51
CA LEU A 89 11.79 -11.23 -0.66
C LEU A 89 12.40 -9.92 -1.18
N ALA A 90 12.53 -9.76 -2.50
CA ALA A 90 13.03 -8.52 -3.09
C ALA A 90 12.05 -7.35 -2.91
N VAL A 91 10.75 -7.61 -3.04
CA VAL A 91 9.71 -6.60 -2.77
C VAL A 91 9.63 -6.29 -1.28
N TRP A 92 9.78 -7.29 -0.41
CA TRP A 92 9.88 -7.09 1.04
C TRP A 92 11.02 -6.14 1.41
N ALA A 93 12.23 -6.43 0.94
CA ALA A 93 13.40 -5.60 1.22
C ALA A 93 13.23 -4.16 0.70
N LEU A 94 12.60 -3.98 -0.46
CA LEU A 94 12.23 -2.67 -0.97
C LEU A 94 11.22 -1.96 -0.04
N ALA A 95 10.17 -2.66 0.37
CA ALA A 95 9.14 -2.11 1.23
C ALA A 95 9.71 -1.72 2.61
N GLU A 96 10.59 -2.54 3.19
CA GLU A 96 11.32 -2.20 4.43
C GLU A 96 12.21 -0.97 4.26
N GLU A 97 12.93 -0.87 3.14
CA GLU A 97 13.74 0.30 2.83
C GLU A 97 12.86 1.55 2.89
N ILE A 98 11.74 1.57 2.17
CA ILE A 98 10.84 2.74 2.08
C ILE A 98 10.10 3.00 3.41
N ALA A 99 9.68 1.96 4.13
CA ALA A 99 8.95 2.06 5.40
C ALA A 99 9.77 2.74 6.51
N GLY A 100 11.10 2.79 6.37
CA GLY A 100 11.99 3.59 7.21
C GLY A 100 11.73 5.10 7.15
N ASN A 101 10.99 5.58 6.15
CA ASN A 101 10.47 6.95 6.13
C ASN A 101 9.19 7.00 6.98
N PRO A 102 9.10 7.87 8.02
CA PRO A 102 7.94 7.92 8.92
C PRO A 102 6.64 8.34 8.21
N ARG A 103 6.72 8.91 7.00
CA ARG A 103 5.56 9.27 6.18
C ARG A 103 5.10 8.15 5.25
N ALA A 104 5.89 7.08 5.08
CA ALA A 104 5.58 5.99 4.17
C ALA A 104 4.55 5.05 4.80
N TRP A 105 3.27 5.32 4.57
CA TRP A 105 2.19 4.43 5.00
C TRP A 105 1.97 3.31 3.97
N TYR A 106 2.10 3.59 2.68
CA TYR A 106 1.83 2.57 1.64
C TYR A 106 2.81 1.40 1.70
N ALA A 107 4.09 1.68 2.00
CA ALA A 107 5.08 0.63 2.21
C ALA A 107 4.74 -0.31 3.38
N LEU A 108 4.06 0.18 4.43
CA LEU A 108 3.56 -0.67 5.51
C LEU A 108 2.41 -1.57 5.06
N VAL A 109 1.53 -1.07 4.19
CA VAL A 109 0.46 -1.87 3.57
C VAL A 109 1.04 -3.00 2.73
N GLU A 110 2.09 -2.72 1.95
CA GLU A 110 2.78 -3.74 1.15
C GLU A 110 3.51 -4.77 2.02
N LEU A 111 4.19 -4.34 3.09
CA LEU A 111 4.77 -5.28 4.05
C LEU A 111 3.71 -6.15 4.72
N ALA A 112 2.55 -5.59 5.06
CA ALA A 112 1.43 -6.36 5.58
C ALA A 112 0.93 -7.40 4.56
N ARG A 113 0.82 -7.03 3.28
CA ARG A 113 0.41 -7.95 2.21
C ARG A 113 1.34 -9.13 2.06
N LEU A 114 2.65 -8.88 2.09
CA LEU A 114 3.65 -9.94 1.99
C LEU A 114 3.74 -10.81 3.24
N SER A 115 3.34 -10.29 4.42
CA SER A 115 3.40 -11.05 5.68
C SER A 115 2.11 -11.74 6.06
N LEU A 116 0.98 -11.44 5.40
CA LEU A 116 -0.35 -11.82 5.90
C LEU A 116 -0.50 -13.33 6.15
N ALA A 117 0.08 -14.17 5.29
CA ALA A 117 0.02 -15.63 5.41
C ALA A 117 0.93 -16.20 6.52
N ASP A 118 2.10 -15.60 6.73
CA ASP A 118 3.15 -16.16 7.60
C ASP A 118 3.25 -15.46 8.97
N ASP A 119 2.82 -14.20 9.07
CA ASP A 119 2.87 -13.32 10.24
C ASP A 119 1.63 -12.41 10.25
N HIS A 120 0.46 -13.01 10.44
CA HIS A 120 -0.82 -12.28 10.45
C HIS A 120 -0.84 -11.15 11.49
N GLU A 121 -0.38 -11.41 12.73
CA GLU A 121 -0.37 -10.39 13.78
C GLU A 121 0.55 -9.20 13.41
N GLY A 122 1.74 -9.49 12.86
CA GLY A 122 2.62 -8.44 12.38
C GLY A 122 2.08 -7.70 11.16
N ALA A 123 1.37 -8.38 10.26
CA ALA A 123 0.64 -7.71 9.17
C ALA A 123 -0.38 -6.73 9.73
N MET A 124 -1.20 -7.14 10.70
CA MET A 124 -2.19 -6.26 11.34
C MET A 124 -1.55 -5.07 12.07
N ARG A 125 -0.42 -5.26 12.78
CA ARG A 125 0.33 -4.14 13.39
C ARG A 125 0.85 -3.15 12.36
N ARG A 126 1.32 -3.63 11.20
CA ARG A 126 1.78 -2.77 10.10
C ARG A 126 0.63 -1.97 9.49
N LEU A 127 -0.54 -2.58 9.31
CA LEU A 127 -1.74 -1.90 8.81
C LEU A 127 -2.24 -0.82 9.79
N GLY A 128 -2.28 -1.11 11.09
CA GLY A 128 -2.58 -0.09 12.11
C GLY A 128 -1.58 1.07 12.03
N GLY A 129 -0.28 0.77 11.96
CA GLY A 129 0.76 1.79 11.77
C GLY A 129 0.65 2.57 10.46
N ALA A 130 0.08 2.00 9.39
CA ALA A 130 -0.20 2.72 8.15
C ALA A 130 -1.33 3.74 8.35
N CYS A 131 -2.43 3.33 9.00
CA CYS A 131 -3.55 4.19 9.38
C CYS A 131 -3.11 5.32 10.32
N ASP A 132 -2.22 5.04 11.27
CA ASP A 132 -1.68 6.05 12.20
C ASP A 132 -0.81 7.11 11.50
N ARG A 133 -0.17 6.76 10.38
CA ARG A 133 0.69 7.68 9.60
C ARG A 133 -0.08 8.57 8.63
N GLU A 134 -1.33 8.25 8.34
CA GLU A 134 -2.11 8.87 7.27
C GLU A 134 -3.53 9.22 7.77
N HIS A 135 -3.80 10.51 7.92
CA HIS A 135 -4.98 11.01 8.64
C HIS A 135 -6.17 11.37 7.75
N THR A 136 -6.05 11.29 6.43
CA THR A 136 -7.17 11.57 5.51
C THR A 136 -8.05 10.33 5.28
N GLY A 137 -7.63 9.16 5.77
CA GLY A 137 -8.34 7.90 5.65
C GLY A 137 -8.07 7.13 4.36
N VAL A 138 -7.16 7.60 3.51
CA VAL A 138 -6.68 6.88 2.33
C VAL A 138 -5.99 5.58 2.74
N ALA A 139 -5.16 5.60 3.79
CA ALA A 139 -4.53 4.37 4.29
C ALA A 139 -5.56 3.39 4.87
N VAL A 140 -6.62 3.89 5.51
CA VAL A 140 -7.74 3.07 5.97
C VAL A 140 -8.42 2.39 4.78
N ALA A 141 -8.77 3.15 3.74
CA ALA A 141 -9.38 2.61 2.53
C ALA A 141 -8.51 1.51 1.89
N GLU A 142 -7.22 1.79 1.69
CA GLU A 142 -6.29 0.84 1.08
C GLU A 142 -6.13 -0.43 1.93
N SER A 143 -5.97 -0.29 3.24
CA SER A 143 -5.76 -1.42 4.16
C SER A 143 -7.00 -2.31 4.28
N VAL A 144 -8.18 -1.71 4.40
CA VAL A 144 -9.45 -2.44 4.46
C VAL A 144 -9.71 -3.16 3.14
N ARG A 145 -9.50 -2.49 1.99
CA ARG A 145 -9.63 -3.14 0.68
C ARG A 145 -8.68 -4.32 0.53
N MET A 146 -7.41 -4.15 0.91
CA MET A 146 -6.41 -5.21 0.85
C MET A 146 -6.82 -6.45 1.67
N LEU A 147 -7.34 -6.27 2.88
CA LEU A 147 -7.79 -7.38 3.72
C LEU A 147 -9.04 -8.08 3.14
N ARG A 148 -9.98 -7.31 2.56
CA ARG A 148 -11.14 -7.86 1.86
C ARG A 148 -10.73 -8.70 0.65
N GLU A 149 -9.81 -8.19 -0.18
CA GLU A 149 -9.28 -8.91 -1.34
C GLU A 149 -8.50 -10.17 -0.96
N ALA A 150 -8.01 -10.24 0.28
CA ALA A 150 -7.38 -11.42 0.86
C ALA A 150 -8.36 -12.39 1.56
N ASP A 151 -9.68 -12.21 1.37
CA ASP A 151 -10.75 -13.02 2.00
C ASP A 151 -10.75 -12.94 3.54
N LEU A 152 -10.35 -11.80 4.10
CA LEU A 152 -10.37 -11.50 5.54
C LEU A 152 -11.31 -10.32 5.87
N PRO A 153 -12.60 -10.38 5.51
CA PRO A 153 -13.52 -9.26 5.69
C PRO A 153 -13.79 -8.93 7.17
N GLY A 154 -13.66 -9.91 8.07
CA GLY A 154 -13.77 -9.69 9.52
C GLY A 154 -12.66 -8.81 10.07
N ASP A 155 -11.41 -9.08 9.69
CA ASP A 155 -10.24 -8.27 10.08
C ASP A 155 -10.28 -6.90 9.41
N ALA A 156 -10.71 -6.85 8.14
CA ALA A 156 -10.92 -5.62 7.40
C ALA A 156 -11.93 -4.71 8.12
N LEU A 157 -13.06 -5.26 8.55
CA LEU A 157 -14.07 -4.54 9.30
C LEU A 157 -13.52 -4.07 10.65
N GLY A 158 -12.81 -4.93 11.39
CA GLY A 158 -12.21 -4.59 12.68
C GLY A 158 -11.22 -3.43 12.59
N LEU A 159 -10.29 -3.49 11.63
CA LEU A 159 -9.33 -2.43 11.36
C LEU A 159 -10.04 -1.13 10.96
N GLY A 160 -11.02 -1.25 10.05
CA GLY A 160 -11.78 -0.13 9.51
C GLY A 160 -12.56 0.62 10.59
N VAL A 161 -13.30 -0.09 11.44
CA VAL A 161 -14.04 0.51 12.56
C VAL A 161 -13.11 1.18 13.57
N GLY A 162 -11.92 0.61 13.79
CA GLY A 162 -10.93 1.18 14.71
C GLY A 162 -10.31 2.49 14.26
N HIS A 163 -10.22 2.75 12.95
CA HIS A 163 -9.47 3.89 12.40
C HIS A 163 -10.30 4.83 11.54
N TRP A 164 -11.50 4.45 11.09
CA TRP A 164 -12.31 5.31 10.23
C TRP A 164 -13.03 6.39 11.04
N SER A 165 -12.82 7.65 10.66
CA SER A 165 -13.59 8.80 11.16
C SER A 165 -14.51 9.36 10.05
N PRO A 166 -15.82 9.11 10.09
CA PRO A 166 -16.74 9.49 9.01
C PRO A 166 -16.75 10.99 8.68
N ARG A 167 -16.44 11.86 9.64
CA ARG A 167 -16.47 13.32 9.47
C ARG A 167 -15.17 13.92 8.97
N GLU A 168 -14.09 13.15 8.96
CA GLU A 168 -12.75 13.64 8.66
C GLU A 168 -12.16 12.92 7.43
N HIS A 169 -12.51 11.65 7.26
CA HIS A 169 -11.90 10.80 6.26
C HIS A 169 -12.60 10.89 4.90
N VAL A 170 -11.86 10.54 3.85
CA VAL A 170 -12.38 10.37 2.50
C VAL A 170 -13.52 9.35 2.47
N VAL A 171 -14.50 9.59 1.58
CA VAL A 171 -15.69 8.74 1.41
C VAL A 171 -15.31 7.28 1.11
N ASP A 172 -14.21 7.06 0.37
CA ASP A 172 -13.77 5.70 0.00
C ASP A 172 -13.42 4.86 1.24
N ALA A 173 -12.91 5.45 2.32
CA ALA A 173 -12.65 4.72 3.56
C ALA A 173 -13.93 4.09 4.13
N GLY A 174 -15.02 4.87 4.19
CA GLY A 174 -16.32 4.38 4.64
C GLY A 174 -16.95 3.38 3.68
N VAL A 175 -16.76 3.56 2.36
CA VAL A 175 -17.19 2.57 1.36
C VAL A 175 -16.54 1.21 1.63
N GLN A 176 -15.23 1.18 1.88
CA GLN A 176 -14.54 -0.08 2.18
C GLN A 176 -15.02 -0.70 3.50
N VAL A 177 -15.33 0.10 4.53
CA VAL A 177 -15.89 -0.39 5.80
C VAL A 177 -17.27 -1.02 5.61
N VAL A 178 -18.16 -0.37 4.83
CA VAL A 178 -19.49 -0.93 4.52
C VAL A 178 -19.36 -2.25 3.78
N ARG A 179 -18.48 -2.32 2.77
CA ARG A 179 -18.26 -3.56 2.01
C ARG A 179 -17.66 -4.67 2.88
N ALA A 180 -16.71 -4.34 3.77
CA ALA A 180 -16.17 -5.31 4.72
C ALA A 180 -17.27 -5.88 5.63
N ALA A 181 -18.20 -5.05 6.11
CA ALA A 181 -19.33 -5.50 6.91
C ALA A 181 -20.27 -6.44 6.14
N LEU A 182 -20.55 -6.15 4.87
CA LEU A 182 -21.37 -7.01 4.03
C LEU A 182 -20.71 -8.37 3.79
N GLU A 183 -19.42 -8.39 3.44
CA GLU A 183 -18.67 -9.62 3.20
C GLU A 183 -18.44 -10.44 4.47
N ALA A 184 -18.35 -9.79 5.63
CA ALA A 184 -18.30 -10.46 6.93
C ALA A 184 -19.66 -11.02 7.37
N GLY A 185 -20.73 -10.85 6.58
CA GLY A 185 -22.08 -11.30 6.92
C GLY A 185 -22.71 -10.52 8.07
N ARG A 186 -22.39 -9.22 8.21
CA ARG A 186 -22.86 -8.35 9.30
C ARG A 186 -23.74 -7.21 8.76
N PRO A 187 -24.95 -7.50 8.24
CA PRO A 187 -25.78 -6.51 7.53
C PRO A 187 -26.25 -5.33 8.41
N ALA A 188 -26.61 -5.58 9.67
CA ALA A 188 -26.97 -4.51 10.61
C ALA A 188 -25.79 -3.55 10.88
N GLU A 189 -24.56 -4.04 10.77
CA GLU A 189 -23.34 -3.26 10.88
C GLU A 189 -23.11 -2.42 9.63
N ALA A 190 -23.26 -3.05 8.45
CA ALA A 190 -23.19 -2.39 7.16
C ALA A 190 -24.17 -1.22 7.06
N ARG A 191 -25.41 -1.39 7.53
CA ARG A 191 -26.41 -0.31 7.64
C ARG A 191 -25.92 0.86 8.48
N ARG A 192 -25.43 0.61 9.69
CA ARG A 192 -24.90 1.68 10.57
C ARG A 192 -23.74 2.44 9.91
N HIS A 193 -22.84 1.73 9.22
CA HIS A 193 -21.74 2.36 8.52
C HIS A 193 -22.19 3.13 7.27
N LEU A 194 -23.21 2.63 6.56
CA LEU A 194 -23.81 3.32 5.42
C LEU A 194 -24.48 4.63 5.86
N ASP A 195 -25.21 4.63 6.97
CA ASP A 195 -25.81 5.84 7.53
C ASP A 195 -24.73 6.85 7.96
N ALA A 196 -23.60 6.36 8.50
CA ALA A 196 -22.49 7.21 8.90
C ALA A 196 -21.79 7.90 7.72
N LEU A 197 -21.82 7.34 6.51
CA LEU A 197 -21.26 7.98 5.31
C LEU A 197 -21.92 9.34 4.99
N ALA A 198 -23.18 9.55 5.40
CA ALA A 198 -23.85 10.84 5.21
C ALA A 198 -23.18 11.99 5.98
N GLN A 199 -22.29 11.69 6.92
CA GLN A 199 -21.52 12.67 7.70
C GLN A 199 -20.22 13.09 7.02
N ALA A 200 -19.89 12.53 5.85
CA ALA A 200 -18.63 12.82 5.16
C ALA A 200 -18.52 14.28 4.70
N PRO A 201 -17.30 14.86 4.69
CA PRO A 201 -17.07 16.23 4.22
C PRO A 201 -17.55 16.49 2.79
N ASP A 202 -17.39 15.50 1.91
CA ASP A 202 -17.86 15.55 0.53
C ASP A 202 -19.26 14.91 0.44
N ALA A 203 -20.28 15.74 0.65
CA ALA A 203 -21.68 15.31 0.63
C ALA A 203 -22.13 14.75 -0.74
N GLU A 204 -21.55 15.24 -1.84
CA GLU A 204 -21.92 14.79 -3.18
C GLU A 204 -21.34 13.40 -3.46
N ALA A 205 -20.08 13.18 -3.11
CA ALA A 205 -19.47 11.85 -3.19
C ALA A 205 -20.15 10.86 -2.24
N ALA A 206 -20.50 11.29 -1.02
CA ALA A 206 -21.23 10.47 -0.06
C ALA A 206 -22.60 10.03 -0.60
N ALA A 207 -23.38 10.97 -1.16
CA ALA A 207 -24.68 10.65 -1.73
C ALA A 207 -24.60 9.62 -2.87
N ARG A 208 -23.58 9.74 -3.76
CA ARG A 208 -23.33 8.74 -4.81
C ARG A 208 -22.96 7.38 -4.24
N ALA A 209 -22.09 7.35 -3.24
CA ALA A 209 -21.67 6.12 -2.57
C ALA A 209 -22.86 5.42 -1.90
N ILE A 210 -23.68 6.18 -1.17
CA ILE A 210 -24.89 5.68 -0.50
C ILE A 210 -25.86 5.11 -1.53
N ALA A 211 -26.16 5.84 -2.60
CA ALA A 211 -27.06 5.36 -3.66
C ALA A 211 -26.57 4.05 -4.31
N THR A 212 -25.26 3.83 -4.36
CA THR A 212 -24.66 2.60 -4.89
C THR A 212 -24.77 1.42 -3.93
N LEU A 213 -24.53 1.66 -2.63
CA LEU A 213 -24.46 0.62 -1.60
C LEU A 213 -25.81 0.26 -0.96
N GLU A 214 -26.78 1.18 -0.98
CA GLU A 214 -28.10 1.01 -0.38
C GLU A 214 -28.82 -0.29 -0.82
N PRO A 215 -28.85 -0.66 -2.11
CA PRO A 215 -29.48 -1.91 -2.54
C PRO A 215 -28.77 -3.15 -2.00
N GLU A 216 -27.42 -3.13 -1.95
CA GLU A 216 -26.62 -4.25 -1.43
C GLU A 216 -26.90 -4.47 0.06
N VAL A 217 -26.93 -3.38 0.85
CA VAL A 217 -27.24 -3.44 2.29
C VAL A 217 -28.66 -3.90 2.55
N SER A 218 -29.65 -3.34 1.84
CA SER A 218 -31.06 -3.71 2.01
C SER A 218 -31.32 -5.18 1.70
N ALA A 219 -30.68 -5.73 0.66
CA ALA A 219 -30.80 -7.13 0.30
C ALA A 219 -30.20 -8.04 1.39
N ALA A 220 -29.04 -7.67 1.94
CA ALA A 220 -28.40 -8.43 3.02
C ALA A 220 -29.21 -8.40 4.32
N GLU A 221 -29.84 -7.26 4.66
CA GLU A 221 -30.76 -7.15 5.81
C GLU A 221 -31.99 -8.05 5.65
N ALA A 222 -32.59 -8.09 4.45
CA ALA A 222 -33.73 -8.97 4.19
C ALA A 222 -33.36 -10.45 4.28
N ALA A 223 -32.20 -10.83 3.74
CA ALA A 223 -31.72 -12.22 3.79
C ALA A 223 -31.41 -12.70 5.21
N SER A 224 -30.94 -11.81 6.09
CA SER A 224 -30.65 -12.15 7.50
C SER A 224 -31.90 -12.30 8.38
N ASN A 225 -33.05 -11.79 7.93
CA ASN A 225 -34.33 -11.85 8.65
C ASN A 225 -35.26 -12.97 8.14
N ALA A 226 -34.86 -13.69 7.09
CA ALA A 226 -35.57 -14.81 6.50
C ALA A 226 -35.09 -16.15 7.10
#